data_AF-A0A0T9N277-F1
#
_entry.id   AF-A0A0T9N277-F1
#
_cell.length_a   1.000
_cell.length_b   1.000
_cell.length_c   1.000
_cell.angle_alpha   90.00
_cell.angle_beta   90.00
_cell.angle_gamma   90.00
#
_symmetry.space_group_name_H-M   'P 1'
#
loop_
_entity.id
_entity.type
_entity.pdbx_description
1 polymer ?
#
loop_
_entity_poly.entity_id
_entity_poly.type
_entity_poly.pdbx_seq_one_letter_code
_entity_poly.pdbx_strand_id
1 'polypeptide(L)' 'MTACEVPEFVGSTWGDSSLYALALKRELRICKGRLDEVIRWRNNQIDNPLTQ' A
#
# COMPACT_ATOMS: atom_id res chain seq x y z
N MET A 1 -3.19 -5.18 13.96
CA MET A 1 -2.74 -4.79 12.60
C MET A 1 -3.97 -4.43 11.81
N THR A 2 -4.07 -3.20 11.31
CA THR A 2 -5.19 -2.80 10.44
C THR A 2 -5.03 -3.49 9.08
N ALA A 3 -6.10 -4.11 8.58
CA ALA A 3 -6.10 -4.71 7.25
C ALA A 3 -5.98 -3.61 6.18
N CYS A 4 -5.31 -3.93 5.06
CA CYS A 4 -5.25 -3.08 3.88
C CYS A 4 -6.54 -3.32 3.09
N GLU A 5 -7.59 -2.56 3.37
CA GLU A 5 -8.86 -2.72 2.66
C GLU A 5 -8.82 -1.96 1.34
N VAL A 6 -9.33 -2.58 0.29
CA VAL A 6 -9.59 -1.90 -0.97
C VAL A 6 -11.04 -1.45 -0.90
N PRO A 7 -11.31 -0.14 -0.72
CA PRO A 7 -12.68 0.34 -0.66
C PRO A 7 -13.40 0.00 -1.97
N GLU A 8 -14.72 -0.18 -1.90
CA GLU A 8 -15.56 -0.35 -3.09
C GLU A 8 -15.95 1.02 -3.65
N PHE A 9 -15.94 1.15 -4.97
CA PHE A 9 -16.44 2.36 -5.63
C PHE A 9 -17.94 2.21 -5.92
N VAL A 10 -18.76 2.98 -5.21
CA VAL A 10 -20.24 2.99 -5.34
C VAL A 10 -20.78 4.31 -5.89
N GLY A 11 -19.92 5.12 -6.51
CA GLY A 11 -20.24 6.46 -6.99
C GLY A 11 -20.69 6.54 -8.44
N SER A 12 -21.34 7.66 -8.80
CA SER A 12 -21.73 7.96 -10.20
C SER A 12 -21.29 9.35 -10.66
N THR A 13 -20.71 10.16 -9.77
CA THR A 13 -20.27 11.52 -10.04
C THR A 13 -18.75 11.66 -9.91
N TRP A 14 -18.21 12.73 -10.48
CA TRP A 14 -16.80 13.11 -10.30
C TRP A 14 -16.43 13.40 -8.83
N GLY A 15 -17.40 13.88 -8.04
CA GLY A 15 -17.24 14.09 -6.61
C GLY A 15 -17.01 12.76 -5.88
N ASP A 16 -17.78 11.73 -6.22
CA ASP A 16 -17.63 10.40 -5.64
C ASP A 16 -16.27 9.79 -5.99
N SER A 17 -15.79 9.97 -7.22
CA SER A 17 -14.45 9.53 -7.64
C SER A 17 -13.35 10.17 -6.79
N SER A 18 -13.52 11.44 -6.44
CA SER A 18 -12.55 12.17 -5.61
C SER A 18 -12.56 11.68 -4.16
N LEU A 19 -13.74 11.39 -3.61
CA LEU A 19 -13.89 10.80 -2.28
C LEU A 19 -13.31 9.38 -2.23
N TYR A 20 -13.59 8.58 -3.25
CA TYR A 20 -13.03 7.24 -3.39
C TYR A 20 -11.50 7.26 -3.48
N ALA A 21 -10.94 8.14 -4.31
CA ALA A 21 -9.49 8.30 -4.42
C ALA A 21 -8.85 8.70 -3.08
N LEU A 22 -9.52 9.55 -2.29
CA LEU A 22 -9.04 9.93 -0.97
C LEU A 22 -9.06 8.75 0.02
N ALA A 23 -10.15 7.98 0.04
CA ALA A 23 -10.27 6.77 0.87
C ALA A 23 -9.21 5.74 0.48
N LEU A 24 -9.08 5.45 -0.81
CA LEU A 24 -8.08 4.53 -1.35
C LEU A 24 -6.65 4.99 -1.01
N LYS A 25 -6.35 6.29 -1.12
CA LYS A 25 -5.04 6.85 -0.77
C LYS A 25 -4.70 6.65 0.70
N ARG A 26 -5.68 6.73 1.60
CA ARG A 26 -5.49 6.48 3.04
C ARG A 26 -5.11 5.02 3.27
N GLU A 27 -5.88 4.08 2.71
CA GLU A 27 -5.63 2.65 2.89
C GLU A 27 -4.29 2.25 2.28
N LEU A 28 -3.98 2.68 1.05
CA LEU A 28 -2.68 2.43 0.41
C LEU A 28 -1.48 2.91 1.23
N ARG A 29 -1.65 3.99 2.01
CA ARG A 29 -0.59 4.48 2.90
C ARG A 29 -0.28 3.50 4.03
N ILE A 30 -1.29 2.80 4.53
CA ILE A 30 -1.15 1.71 5.52
C ILE A 30 -0.45 0.51 4.86
N CYS A 31 -0.88 0.12 3.66
CA CYS A 31 -0.32 -1.02 2.93
C CYS A 31 1.15 -0.78 2.56
N LYS A 32 1.50 0.45 2.17
CA LYS A 32 2.85 0.85 1.82
C LYS A 32 3.84 0.60 2.96
N GLY A 33 3.49 0.90 4.21
CA GLY A 33 4.39 0.67 5.35
C GLY A 33 4.82 -0.80 5.48
N ARG A 34 3.89 -1.74 5.29
CA ARG A 34 4.18 -3.17 5.30
C ARG A 34 5.05 -3.60 4.11
N LEU A 35 4.77 -3.04 2.93
CA LEU A 35 5.56 -3.34 1.73
C LEU A 35 6.99 -2.81 1.84
N ASP A 36 7.18 -1.62 2.43
CA ASP A 36 8.50 -1.03 2.65
C ASP A 36 9.37 -1.92 3.56
N GLU A 37 8.78 -2.60 4.57
CA GLU A 37 9.48 -3.58 5.39
C GLU A 37 9.94 -4.81 4.59
N VAL A 38 9.08 -5.35 3.72
CA VAL A 38 9.40 -6.49 2.85
C VAL A 38 10.47 -6.12 1.83
N ILE A 39 10.37 -4.94 1.21
CA ILE A 39 11.38 -4.42 0.27
C ILE A 39 12.72 -4.28 0.98
N ARG A 40 12.74 -3.68 2.18
CA ARG A 40 13.96 -3.53 2.97
C ARG A 40 14.59 -4.89 3.31
N TRP A 41 13.78 -5.85 3.75
CA TRP A 41 14.26 -7.21 3.99
C TRP A 41 14.88 -7.82 2.73
N ARG A 42 14.19 -7.72 1.58
CA ARG A 42 14.68 -8.25 0.30
C ARG A 42 16.01 -7.62 -0.08
N ASN A 43 16.12 -6.30 -0.01
CA ASN A 43 17.35 -5.58 -0.37
C ASN A 43 18.51 -6.00 0.56
N ASN A 44 18.26 -6.14 1.85
CA ASN A 44 19.28 -6.63 2.79
C ASN A 44 19.74 -8.06 2.48
N GLN A 45 18.89 -8.91 1.88
CA GLN A 45 19.29 -10.26 1.44
C GLN A 45 20.11 -10.23 0.14
N ILE A 46 19.83 -9.27 -0.75
CA ILE A 46 20.59 -9.10 -2.00
C ILE A 46 21.96 -8.50 -1.72
N ASP A 47 22.04 -7.54 -0.79
CA ASP A 47 23.26 -6.82 -0.45
C ASP A 47 24.12 -7.56 0.59
N ASN A 48 23.68 -8.73 1.08
CA ASN A 48 24.44 -9.52 2.04
C ASN A 48 25.55 -10.31 1.31
N PRO A 49 26.83 -10.10 1.66
CA PRO A 49 27.95 -10.80 1.03
C PRO A 49 28.03 -12.31 1.33
N LEU A 50 27.14 -12.85 2.19
CA LEU A 50 27.04 -14.29 2.49
C LEU A 50 25.96 -15.02 1.67
N THR A 51 25.16 -14.29 0.90
CA THR A 51 24.10 -14.84 0.02
C THR A 51 24.47 -14.76 -1.47
N GLN A 52 25.68 -14.28 -1.80
CA GLN A 52 26.30 -14.40 -3.12
C GLN A 52 27.27 -15.59 -3.14
#